data_AF-A0A7J0A2P0-F1
#
_entry.id   AF-A0A7J0A2P0-F1
#
_cell.length_a   1.000
_cell.length_b   1.000
_cell.length_c   1.000
_cell.angle_alpha   90.00
_cell.angle_beta   90.00
_cell.angle_gamma   90.00
#
_symmetry.space_group_name_H-M   'P 1'
#
loop_
_entity.id
_entity.type
_entity.pdbx_description
1 polymer ?
#
loop_
_entity_poly.entity_id
_entity_poly.type
_entity_poly.pdbx_seq_one_letter_code
_entity_poly.pdbx_strand_id
1 'polypeptide(L)'
;MIKQYIAALMLACCVGVCGQEKKQVTFVPPFDFPLTLSGNFGEIRSNHFHGGLDFKTGGVIGKPVRALADGYISRIRVTNGSGYVLDVCYHNGYSTVNRHLSGFISPIAERVEKLQYENENWEVEIIPEPDEYPVKGGQQIAWSGNTGYSFGPHLHLDVFETESGDYIDPMPFFKSKIKDTRAPKADGIMFFPQPGKGVVDGKQQTQTILPNAESPVEAWGVIGTGIKAYDYMDGASNHYGVYSVVLTVDGNEVFRSTVDRFSQEENRMINSWTCGQYMKSFIEPGNTLRLLKASNGNRGLVTIDEERDYQFLYTLKDAFGNTSKYGFTVRGRKQPVEPLSHREKYFFAWDKTNYLQEPGLSLVVPKGMLYDDVPLNYQVKADSGAVAFTYQINDKPVSLHAGCEIRIGLRRRPVADTTKYYVARVTPKGRKYSVGGKYEDGYMKTSVRELGTYTVAVDTIPPEIIPVNKNQWGRNGKIVYRLKDEGAGIASYRGMIDGKYALFGRPNIVKSYWECKLDSKHMKKGGKHTVEFTVTDNCGNETVSRETFVW
;
A
#
# COMPACT_ATOMS: atom_id res chain seq x y z
N MET A 1 -44.79 75.83 -21.57
CA MET A 1 -43.54 76.64 -21.62
C MET A 1 -42.45 75.84 -20.91
N ILE A 2 -41.58 75.15 -21.64
CA ILE A 2 -40.21 75.58 -22.02
C ILE A 2 -39.18 75.41 -20.86
N LYS A 3 -38.29 74.41 -21.05
CA LYS A 3 -36.84 74.29 -20.69
C LYS A 3 -36.42 74.23 -19.21
N GLN A 4 -35.29 73.63 -18.81
CA GLN A 4 -34.38 72.52 -19.20
C GLN A 4 -33.17 72.62 -18.22
N TYR A 5 -32.38 71.53 -18.10
CA TYR A 5 -31.00 71.38 -17.55
C TYR A 5 -30.88 71.04 -16.05
N ILE A 6 -30.58 69.79 -15.67
CA ILE A 6 -29.31 69.00 -15.71
C ILE A 6 -28.28 69.45 -14.66
N ALA A 7 -28.06 68.61 -13.64
CA ALA A 7 -26.75 68.33 -13.06
C ALA A 7 -26.77 66.94 -12.41
N ALA A 8 -25.95 66.03 -12.95
CA ALA A 8 -25.82 64.65 -12.54
C ALA A 8 -24.83 64.50 -11.38
N LEU A 9 -25.13 63.60 -10.43
CA LEU A 9 -24.14 63.01 -9.53
C LEU A 9 -24.49 61.52 -9.34
N MET A 10 -24.02 60.67 -10.26
CA MET A 10 -23.96 59.23 -10.00
C MET A 10 -22.60 58.92 -9.36
N LEU A 11 -22.65 58.55 -8.08
CA LEU A 11 -21.52 58.00 -7.34
C LEU A 11 -21.33 56.55 -7.80
N ALA A 12 -20.32 56.31 -8.63
CA ALA A 12 -19.90 54.96 -9.00
C ALA A 12 -19.15 54.33 -7.82
N CYS A 13 -19.79 53.40 -7.11
CA CYS A 13 -19.11 52.45 -6.25
C CYS A 13 -18.35 51.44 -7.11
N CYS A 14 -17.11 51.77 -7.46
CA CYS A 14 -16.15 50.79 -7.97
C CYS A 14 -15.71 49.90 -6.80
N VAL A 15 -16.42 48.81 -6.58
CA VAL A 15 -15.93 47.70 -5.76
C VAL A 15 -14.82 47.03 -6.57
N GLY A 16 -13.58 47.38 -6.27
CA GLY A 16 -12.41 46.68 -6.78
C GLY A 16 -12.42 45.25 -6.28
N VAL A 17 -12.92 44.32 -7.10
CA VAL A 17 -12.73 42.88 -6.89
C VAL A 17 -11.26 42.61 -7.19
N CYS A 18 -10.42 42.69 -6.18
CA CYS A 18 -9.07 42.16 -6.25
C CYS A 18 -9.22 40.63 -6.22
N GLY A 19 -9.37 40.03 -7.40
CA GLY A 19 -9.17 38.59 -7.55
C GLY A 19 -7.72 38.30 -7.16
N GLN A 20 -7.52 37.68 -6.00
CA GLN A 20 -6.24 37.04 -5.70
C GLN A 20 -6.02 35.99 -6.79
N GLU A 21 -5.16 36.28 -7.77
CA GLU A 21 -4.49 35.23 -8.52
C GLU A 21 -3.82 34.34 -7.46
N LYS A 22 -4.37 33.13 -7.25
CA LYS A 22 -3.68 32.10 -6.47
C LYS A 22 -2.36 31.87 -7.18
N LYS A 23 -1.28 32.44 -6.64
CA LYS A 23 0.08 32.29 -7.13
C LYS A 23 0.32 30.79 -7.31
N GLN A 24 0.55 30.37 -8.56
CA GLN A 24 0.72 28.95 -8.86
C GLN A 24 1.92 28.44 -8.05
N VAL A 25 1.67 27.48 -7.17
CA VAL A 25 2.72 26.92 -6.32
C VAL A 25 3.71 26.15 -7.18
N THR A 26 4.99 26.47 -7.03
CA THR A 26 6.08 25.84 -7.80
C THR A 26 7.05 25.12 -6.87
N PHE A 27 7.49 23.93 -7.29
CA PHE A 27 8.55 23.19 -6.64
C PHE A 27 9.84 23.18 -7.47
N VAL A 28 10.97 23.27 -6.78
CA VAL A 28 12.28 22.92 -7.32
C VAL A 28 12.35 21.39 -7.48
N PRO A 29 12.93 20.85 -8.56
CA PRO A 29 13.14 19.41 -8.70
C PRO A 29 13.96 18.80 -7.54
N PRO A 30 13.68 17.55 -7.14
CA PRO A 30 14.43 16.88 -6.08
C PRO A 30 15.89 16.56 -6.46
N PHE A 31 16.21 16.62 -7.76
CA PHE A 31 17.52 16.35 -8.34
C PHE A 31 17.90 17.39 -9.39
N ASP A 32 19.19 17.51 -9.70
CA ASP A 32 19.75 18.42 -10.73
C ASP A 32 20.02 17.76 -12.08
N PHE A 33 19.63 16.50 -12.25
CA PHE A 33 19.72 15.76 -13.50
C PHE A 33 18.33 15.47 -14.10
N PRO A 34 18.25 15.06 -15.38
CA PRO A 34 16.97 14.74 -16.03
C PRO A 34 16.14 13.71 -15.24
N LEU A 35 14.88 14.04 -14.99
CA LEU A 35 14.00 13.20 -14.18
C LEU A 35 13.45 12.04 -15.02
N THR A 36 13.55 10.84 -14.48
CA THR A 36 12.87 9.64 -14.99
C THR A 36 12.25 8.90 -13.83
N LEU A 37 11.11 8.24 -14.07
CA LEU A 37 10.35 7.57 -13.03
C LEU A 37 10.50 6.04 -13.10
N SER A 38 10.28 5.40 -11.96
CA SER A 38 10.03 3.97 -11.84
C SER A 38 8.62 3.64 -11.35
N GLY A 39 7.88 4.65 -10.87
CA GLY A 39 6.48 4.56 -10.50
C GLY A 39 5.83 5.94 -10.33
N ASN A 40 4.51 6.04 -10.52
CA ASN A 40 3.71 7.26 -10.41
C ASN A 40 2.59 7.15 -9.35
N PHE A 41 1.92 8.28 -9.11
CA PHE A 41 0.89 8.39 -8.10
C PHE A 41 -0.30 7.48 -8.38
N GLY A 42 -0.79 6.81 -7.33
CA GLY A 42 -1.97 5.97 -7.36
C GLY A 42 -1.85 4.67 -8.15
N GLU A 43 -0.62 4.26 -8.49
CA GLU A 43 -0.34 2.89 -8.94
C GLU A 43 -0.98 1.85 -8.01
N ILE A 44 -1.56 0.82 -8.62
CA ILE A 44 -2.21 -0.27 -7.89
C ILE A 44 -1.15 -1.11 -7.17
N ARG A 45 -1.20 -1.11 -5.84
CA ARG A 45 -0.48 -2.08 -4.99
C ARG A 45 -1.48 -3.02 -4.34
N SER A 46 -1.00 -4.12 -3.77
CA SER A 46 -1.87 -5.20 -3.29
C SER A 46 -2.90 -4.79 -2.23
N ASN A 47 -2.67 -3.71 -1.48
CA ASN A 47 -3.51 -3.32 -0.33
C ASN A 47 -3.56 -1.80 -0.07
N HIS A 48 -2.90 -0.99 -0.90
CA HIS A 48 -2.81 0.47 -0.76
C HIS A 48 -2.51 1.10 -2.12
N PHE A 49 -2.63 2.43 -2.23
CA PHE A 49 -2.15 3.17 -3.40
C PHE A 49 -0.67 3.49 -3.26
N HIS A 50 0.02 3.62 -4.39
CA HIS A 50 1.32 4.28 -4.39
C HIS A 50 1.14 5.80 -4.13
N GLY A 51 1.62 6.31 -2.99
CA GLY A 51 1.33 7.68 -2.54
C GLY A 51 2.13 8.80 -3.19
N GLY A 52 3.02 8.48 -4.13
CA GLY A 52 3.98 9.46 -4.63
C GLY A 52 4.57 9.11 -5.99
N LEU A 53 5.70 9.75 -6.30
CA LEU A 53 6.52 9.45 -7.47
C LEU A 53 7.81 8.76 -7.03
N ASP A 54 8.22 7.73 -7.78
CA ASP A 54 9.52 7.08 -7.61
C ASP A 54 10.49 7.63 -8.65
N PHE A 55 11.37 8.53 -8.24
CA PHE A 55 12.42 9.10 -9.10
C PHE A 55 13.64 8.19 -9.16
N LYS A 56 13.99 7.75 -10.37
CA LYS A 56 15.19 6.92 -10.59
C LYS A 56 16.47 7.72 -10.35
N THR A 57 17.46 7.04 -9.81
CA THR A 57 18.79 7.61 -9.55
C THR A 57 19.87 7.02 -10.46
N GLY A 58 19.47 6.44 -11.59
CA GLY A 58 20.38 5.77 -12.54
C GLY A 58 20.98 4.46 -11.98
N GLY A 59 20.30 3.80 -11.04
CA GLY A 59 20.78 2.56 -10.41
C GLY A 59 21.86 2.78 -9.35
N VAL A 60 22.05 4.01 -8.88
CA VAL A 60 23.11 4.38 -7.94
C VAL A 60 22.52 4.98 -6.66
N ILE A 61 23.07 4.57 -5.52
CA ILE A 61 22.79 5.16 -4.19
C ILE A 61 23.67 6.40 -4.00
N GLY A 62 23.17 7.40 -3.27
CA GLY A 62 23.98 8.55 -2.85
C GLY A 62 23.88 9.77 -3.76
N LYS A 63 22.78 9.95 -4.50
CA LYS A 63 22.53 11.21 -5.20
C LYS A 63 22.02 12.27 -4.20
N PRO A 64 22.47 13.54 -4.28
CA PRO A 64 21.92 14.62 -3.45
C PRO A 64 20.41 14.76 -3.63
N VAL A 65 19.64 14.58 -2.56
CA VAL A 65 18.20 14.86 -2.55
C VAL A 65 18.00 16.27 -2.01
N ARG A 66 17.20 17.08 -2.71
CA ARG A 66 16.99 18.51 -2.42
C ARG A 66 15.59 18.79 -1.87
N ALA A 67 15.49 19.78 -0.98
CA ALA A 67 14.21 20.35 -0.57
C ALA A 67 13.53 21.04 -1.78
N LEU A 68 12.21 20.88 -1.89
CA LEU A 68 11.46 21.35 -3.05
C LEU A 68 11.10 22.84 -2.98
N ALA A 69 11.00 23.39 -1.77
CA ALA A 69 10.69 24.79 -1.50
C ALA A 69 11.26 25.20 -0.13
N ASP A 70 10.99 26.44 0.27
CA ASP A 70 11.31 26.92 1.62
C ASP A 70 10.37 26.29 2.66
N GLY A 71 10.92 25.86 3.78
CA GLY A 71 10.19 25.14 4.82
C GLY A 71 11.09 24.69 5.97
N TYR A 72 10.71 23.60 6.63
CA TYR A 72 11.49 22.97 7.70
C TYR A 72 11.28 21.44 7.74
N ILE A 73 12.24 20.72 8.31
CA ILE A 73 12.11 19.27 8.56
C ILE A 73 11.16 19.06 9.73
N SER A 74 10.04 18.37 9.50
CA SER A 74 9.00 18.16 10.51
C SER A 74 9.09 16.80 11.21
N ARG A 75 9.76 15.81 10.59
CA ARG A 75 9.91 14.48 11.18
C ARG A 75 11.09 13.74 10.54
N ILE A 76 11.85 13.02 11.36
CA ILE A 76 12.99 12.20 10.92
C ILE A 76 12.75 10.78 11.42
N ARG A 77 12.83 9.78 10.53
CA ARG A 77 12.64 8.38 10.92
C ARG A 77 13.70 7.47 10.29
N VAL A 78 14.14 6.49 11.06
CA VAL A 78 14.77 5.28 10.52
C VAL A 78 13.87 4.11 10.87
N THR A 79 13.41 3.39 9.85
CA THR A 79 12.51 2.23 10.02
C THR A 79 12.97 1.07 9.15
N ASN A 80 12.67 -0.15 9.55
CA ASN A 80 12.90 -1.35 8.75
C ASN A 80 12.03 -1.34 7.48
N GLY A 81 10.82 -0.77 7.56
CA GLY A 81 9.85 -0.74 6.47
C GLY A 81 10.14 0.32 5.41
N SER A 82 10.23 1.59 5.79
CA SER A 82 10.44 2.71 4.85
C SER A 82 11.91 3.13 4.70
N GLY A 83 12.82 2.54 5.48
CA GLY A 83 14.23 2.92 5.48
C GLY A 83 14.47 4.23 6.22
N TYR A 84 15.39 5.04 5.70
CA TYR A 84 15.64 6.39 6.19
C TYR A 84 14.62 7.32 5.53
N VAL A 85 13.90 8.07 6.35
CA VAL A 85 12.75 8.88 5.93
C VAL A 85 12.86 10.28 6.50
N LEU A 86 12.60 11.27 5.64
CA LEU A 86 12.61 12.68 6.02
C LEU A 86 11.30 13.35 5.58
N ASP A 87 10.57 13.89 6.54
CA ASP A 87 9.35 14.65 6.29
C ASP A 87 9.68 16.14 6.29
N VAL A 88 9.16 16.87 5.30
CA VAL A 88 9.40 18.30 5.15
C VAL A 88 8.06 19.01 5.05
N CYS A 89 7.86 20.04 5.88
CA CYS A 89 6.71 20.94 5.79
C CYS A 89 7.16 22.21 5.07
N TYR A 90 6.48 22.60 3.99
CA TYR A 90 6.81 23.78 3.21
C TYR A 90 5.85 24.93 3.51
N HIS A 91 6.37 26.17 3.47
CA HIS A 91 5.57 27.37 3.72
C HIS A 91 4.53 27.68 2.64
N ASN A 92 4.50 26.89 1.56
CA ASN A 92 3.56 27.03 0.46
C ASN A 92 2.30 26.15 0.60
N GLY A 93 2.08 25.52 1.77
CA GLY A 93 0.88 24.74 2.08
C GLY A 93 0.95 23.26 1.71
N TYR A 94 2.15 22.76 1.41
CA TYR A 94 2.39 21.35 1.10
C TYR A 94 3.44 20.75 2.02
N SER A 95 3.37 19.43 2.20
CA SER A 95 4.39 18.65 2.90
C SER A 95 4.87 17.50 2.01
N THR A 96 6.08 17.00 2.25
CA THR A 96 6.58 15.80 1.57
C THR A 96 7.12 14.75 2.52
N VAL A 97 7.07 13.50 2.09
CA VAL A 97 7.78 12.40 2.75
C VAL A 97 8.76 11.80 1.75
N ASN A 98 10.05 11.87 2.09
CA ASN A 98 11.16 11.39 1.27
C ASN A 98 11.62 10.03 1.83
N ARG A 99 11.40 8.93 1.12
CA ARG A 99 11.71 7.57 1.61
C ARG A 99 12.88 6.92 0.89
N HIS A 100 13.28 5.77 1.42
CA HIS A 100 14.35 4.92 0.89
C HIS A 100 15.74 5.58 0.85
N LEU A 101 15.93 6.69 1.58
CA LEU A 101 17.18 7.44 1.63
C LEU A 101 18.34 6.57 2.15
N SER A 102 19.59 6.89 1.83
CA SER A 102 20.75 6.18 2.37
C SER A 102 21.35 6.84 3.60
N GLY A 103 20.94 8.07 3.90
CA GLY A 103 21.42 8.85 5.03
C GLY A 103 20.96 10.30 4.96
N PHE A 104 21.10 10.99 6.07
CA PHE A 104 20.77 12.41 6.24
C PHE A 104 22.03 13.29 6.16
N ILE A 105 21.84 14.61 6.08
CA ILE A 105 22.93 15.59 6.19
C ILE A 105 23.11 16.00 7.66
N SER A 106 24.33 16.43 8.05
CA SER A 106 24.57 17.02 9.38
C SER A 106 23.75 18.32 9.54
N PRO A 107 23.18 18.61 10.72
CA PRO A 107 23.33 17.89 12.00
C PRO A 107 22.35 16.73 12.23
N ILE A 108 21.40 16.47 11.32
CA ILE A 108 20.35 15.45 11.49
C ILE A 108 20.96 14.05 11.62
N ALA A 109 21.95 13.72 10.78
CA ALA A 109 22.62 12.42 10.81
C ALA A 109 23.25 12.11 12.17
N GLU A 110 23.84 13.11 12.82
CA GLU A 110 24.51 12.97 14.12
C GLU A 110 23.49 12.72 15.24
N ARG A 111 22.36 13.44 15.23
CA ARG A 111 21.28 13.25 16.22
C ARG A 111 20.64 11.87 16.08
N VAL A 112 20.45 11.39 14.86
CA VAL A 112 19.91 10.05 14.58
C VAL A 112 20.86 8.97 15.10
N GLU A 113 22.15 9.04 14.74
CA GLU A 113 23.15 8.07 15.22
C GLU A 113 23.19 8.04 16.75
N LYS A 114 23.27 9.22 17.39
CA LYS A 114 23.28 9.35 18.85
C LYS A 114 22.09 8.63 19.49
N LEU A 115 20.87 8.91 19.04
CA LEU A 115 19.66 8.31 19.60
C LEU A 115 19.55 6.79 19.34
N GLN A 116 20.06 6.31 18.20
CA GLN A 116 20.10 4.87 17.93
C GLN A 116 20.99 4.12 18.93
N TYR A 117 22.14 4.69 19.28
CA TYR A 117 23.04 4.11 20.29
C TYR A 117 22.51 4.30 21.71
N GLU A 118 21.95 5.47 22.06
CA GLU A 118 21.35 5.72 23.38
C GLU A 118 20.18 4.79 23.68
N ASN A 119 19.34 4.51 22.67
CA ASN A 119 18.18 3.62 22.81
C ASN A 119 18.51 2.14 22.53
N GLU A 120 19.75 1.83 22.13
CA GLU A 120 20.14 0.50 21.65
C GLU A 120 19.18 -0.05 20.57
N ASN A 121 18.75 0.80 19.63
CA ASN A 121 17.74 0.45 18.63
C ASN A 121 18.11 0.97 17.23
N TRP A 122 17.88 0.13 16.22
CA TRP A 122 17.98 0.54 14.81
C TRP A 122 16.92 1.56 14.44
N GLU A 123 15.70 1.39 14.92
CA GLU A 123 14.60 2.30 14.59
C GLU A 123 14.61 3.50 15.53
N VAL A 124 14.43 4.68 14.95
CA VAL A 124 14.33 5.93 15.68
C VAL A 124 13.31 6.84 15.01
N GLU A 125 12.63 7.62 15.83
CA GLU A 125 11.75 8.69 15.40
C GLU A 125 12.09 9.97 16.16
N ILE A 126 12.20 11.07 15.44
CA ILE A 126 12.43 12.40 15.99
C ILE A 126 11.36 13.31 15.40
N ILE A 127 10.70 14.07 16.28
CA ILE A 127 9.82 15.18 15.93
C ILE A 127 10.55 16.46 16.38
N PRO A 128 11.22 17.18 15.47
CA PRO A 128 11.85 18.46 15.76
C PRO A 128 10.80 19.50 16.11
N GLU A 129 11.20 20.55 16.85
CA GLU A 129 10.40 21.76 16.93
C GLU A 129 10.33 22.42 15.53
N PRO A 130 9.24 23.15 15.20
CA PRO A 130 9.20 23.97 14.00
C PRO A 130 10.44 24.85 13.90
N ASP A 131 11.00 24.95 12.70
CA ASP A 131 12.22 25.73 12.42
C ASP A 131 13.52 25.26 13.11
N GLU A 132 13.55 24.13 13.81
CA GLU A 132 14.82 23.56 14.33
C GLU A 132 15.78 23.23 13.16
N TYR A 133 15.22 22.73 12.05
CA TYR A 133 15.95 22.43 10.82
C TYR A 133 15.27 23.12 9.63
N PRO A 134 15.50 24.42 9.42
CA PRO A 134 14.93 25.14 8.29
C PRO A 134 15.63 24.72 6.99
N VAL A 135 14.88 24.73 5.89
CA VAL A 135 15.38 24.38 4.56
C VAL A 135 14.98 25.42 3.52
N LYS A 136 15.84 25.60 2.52
CA LYS A 136 15.59 26.42 1.34
C LYS A 136 15.34 25.57 0.11
N GLY A 137 14.51 26.06 -0.82
CA GLY A 137 14.31 25.40 -2.10
C GLY A 137 15.64 25.12 -2.81
N GLY A 138 15.90 23.86 -3.16
CA GLY A 138 17.15 23.41 -3.78
C GLY A 138 18.28 23.03 -2.81
N GLN A 139 18.13 23.27 -1.51
CA GLN A 139 19.10 22.84 -0.50
C GLN A 139 19.15 21.31 -0.40
N GLN A 140 20.35 20.74 -0.35
CA GLN A 140 20.50 19.31 -0.09
C GLN A 140 20.08 18.97 1.34
N ILE A 141 19.21 17.98 1.48
CA ILE A 141 18.65 17.53 2.77
C ILE A 141 18.99 16.07 3.09
N ALA A 142 19.29 15.26 2.07
CA ALA A 142 19.59 13.85 2.24
C ALA A 142 20.38 13.28 1.06
N TRP A 143 20.64 11.97 1.14
CA TRP A 143 21.20 11.14 0.08
C TRP A 143 20.17 10.11 -0.39
N SER A 144 19.95 10.00 -1.69
CA SER A 144 19.07 8.97 -2.27
C SER A 144 19.60 7.57 -1.95
N GLY A 145 18.71 6.58 -1.87
CA GLY A 145 19.13 5.26 -1.42
C GLY A 145 18.32 4.11 -1.96
N ASN A 146 18.39 3.02 -1.21
CA ASN A 146 17.68 1.78 -1.47
C ASN A 146 17.34 1.10 -0.14
N THR A 147 17.05 1.91 0.89
CA THR A 147 16.76 1.40 2.24
C THR A 147 15.28 1.06 2.42
N GLY A 148 14.95 0.19 3.38
CA GLY A 148 13.58 -0.28 3.60
C GLY A 148 13.10 -1.30 2.57
N TYR A 149 11.80 -1.32 2.30
CA TYR A 149 11.16 -2.15 1.26
C TYR A 149 11.33 -1.49 -0.10
N SER A 150 12.49 -1.71 -0.71
CA SER A 150 12.84 -1.16 -2.01
C SER A 150 13.60 -2.18 -2.87
N PHE A 151 13.22 -2.27 -4.15
CA PHE A 151 13.80 -3.22 -5.11
C PHE A 151 15.01 -2.66 -5.87
N GLY A 152 15.20 -1.34 -5.90
CA GLY A 152 16.33 -0.70 -6.58
C GLY A 152 16.55 0.74 -6.12
N PRO A 153 17.71 1.35 -6.40
CA PRO A 153 17.98 2.72 -5.98
C PRO A 153 17.04 3.76 -6.62
N HIS A 154 16.34 4.52 -5.78
CA HIS A 154 15.40 5.58 -6.17
C HIS A 154 15.11 6.52 -4.99
N LEU A 155 14.41 7.62 -5.26
CA LEU A 155 13.71 8.42 -4.24
C LEU A 155 12.21 8.22 -4.41
N HIS A 156 11.55 7.73 -3.37
CA HIS A 156 10.10 7.76 -3.28
C HIS A 156 9.67 9.06 -2.59
N LEU A 157 8.85 9.85 -3.29
CA LEU A 157 8.42 11.18 -2.86
C LEU A 157 6.89 11.24 -2.81
N ASP A 158 6.34 11.17 -1.61
CA ASP A 158 4.93 11.51 -1.34
C ASP A 158 4.80 13.04 -1.25
N VAL A 159 3.70 13.61 -1.77
CA VAL A 159 3.32 15.02 -1.57
C VAL A 159 1.92 15.08 -0.95
N PHE A 160 1.78 15.93 0.06
CA PHE A 160 0.55 16.13 0.82
C PHE A 160 0.14 17.59 0.76
N GLU A 161 -1.16 17.85 0.64
CA GLU A 161 -1.71 19.15 0.99
C GLU A 161 -1.79 19.26 2.52
N THR A 162 -1.05 20.20 3.11
CA THR A 162 -0.85 20.26 4.57
C THR A 162 -2.16 20.49 5.33
N GLU A 163 -3.09 21.28 4.77
CA GLU A 163 -4.36 21.61 5.41
C GLU A 163 -5.29 20.38 5.53
N SER A 164 -5.41 19.59 4.46
CA SER A 164 -6.29 18.43 4.42
C SER A 164 -5.62 17.14 4.90
N GLY A 165 -4.29 17.06 4.82
CA GLY A 165 -3.53 15.83 5.01
C GLY A 165 -3.70 14.82 3.87
N ASP A 166 -4.39 15.19 2.79
CA ASP A 166 -4.58 14.33 1.63
C ASP A 166 -3.27 14.20 0.84
N TYR A 167 -2.98 12.97 0.43
CA TYR A 167 -2.00 12.70 -0.62
C TYR A 167 -2.49 13.29 -1.93
N ILE A 168 -1.61 13.94 -2.68
CA ILE A 168 -1.91 14.52 -3.99
C ILE A 168 -0.94 14.02 -5.04
N ASP A 169 -1.39 13.92 -6.29
CA ASP A 169 -0.53 13.60 -7.41
C ASP A 169 0.58 14.66 -7.56
N PRO A 170 1.87 14.30 -7.39
CA PRO A 170 2.97 15.24 -7.55
C PRO A 170 3.28 15.58 -9.01
N MET A 171 2.79 14.77 -9.97
CA MET A 171 3.13 14.89 -11.39
C MET A 171 2.93 16.31 -11.96
N PRO A 172 1.83 17.03 -11.66
CA PRO A 172 1.63 18.39 -12.16
C PRO A 172 2.78 19.36 -11.83
N PHE A 173 3.47 19.20 -10.69
CA PHE A 173 4.60 20.05 -10.31
C PHE A 173 5.87 19.78 -11.14
N PHE A 174 6.01 18.56 -11.69
CA PHE A 174 7.20 18.12 -12.41
C PHE A 174 6.98 17.90 -13.91
N LYS A 175 5.76 18.13 -14.41
CA LYS A 175 5.35 17.93 -15.80
C LYS A 175 6.26 18.64 -16.82
N SER A 176 6.81 19.81 -16.49
CA SER A 176 7.74 20.55 -17.36
C SER A 176 9.15 19.95 -17.44
N LYS A 177 9.47 18.98 -16.57
CA LYS A 177 10.79 18.35 -16.42
C LYS A 177 10.81 16.89 -16.88
N ILE A 178 9.64 16.33 -17.18
CA ILE A 178 9.45 14.97 -17.64
C ILE A 178 8.79 15.05 -19.02
N LYS A 179 9.31 14.30 -19.99
CA LYS A 179 8.71 14.20 -21.31
C LYS A 179 7.81 12.96 -21.33
N ASP A 180 6.60 13.12 -21.84
CA ASP A 180 5.73 11.99 -22.10
C ASP A 180 4.74 12.28 -23.24
N THR A 181 4.76 11.41 -24.24
CA THR A 181 3.91 11.45 -25.44
C THR A 181 3.15 10.13 -25.67
N ARG A 182 3.24 9.19 -24.73
CA ARG A 182 2.73 7.84 -24.90
C ARG A 182 1.37 7.70 -24.23
N ALA A 183 0.35 7.35 -25.00
CA ALA A 183 -0.96 7.09 -24.41
C ALA A 183 -0.98 5.79 -23.58
N PRO A 184 -1.80 5.73 -22.50
CA PRO A 184 -2.07 4.51 -21.76
C PRO A 184 -2.57 3.39 -22.67
N LYS A 185 -2.33 2.13 -22.27
CA LYS A 185 -2.80 0.95 -23.00
C LYS A 185 -3.63 0.03 -22.12
N ALA A 186 -4.74 -0.45 -22.67
CA ALA A 186 -5.50 -1.53 -22.08
C ALA A 186 -4.89 -2.88 -22.47
N ASP A 187 -4.88 -3.82 -21.52
CA ASP A 187 -4.45 -5.21 -21.69
C ASP A 187 -5.63 -6.19 -21.62
N GLY A 188 -6.77 -5.77 -21.04
CA GLY A 188 -7.95 -6.62 -20.92
C GLY A 188 -9.14 -5.90 -20.32
N ILE A 189 -10.33 -6.42 -20.63
CA ILE A 189 -11.60 -5.98 -20.04
C ILE A 189 -12.21 -7.18 -19.32
N MET A 190 -12.68 -6.96 -18.10
CA MET A 190 -13.33 -7.99 -17.28
C MET A 190 -14.79 -7.63 -17.05
N PHE A 191 -15.66 -8.61 -17.19
CA PHE A 191 -17.07 -8.53 -16.84
C PHE A 191 -17.30 -9.11 -15.44
N PHE A 192 -18.19 -8.45 -14.69
CA PHE A 192 -18.58 -8.81 -13.33
C PHE A 192 -20.11 -8.98 -13.28
N PRO A 193 -20.66 -10.13 -13.73
CA PRO A 193 -22.07 -10.42 -13.55
C PRO A 193 -22.44 -10.34 -12.07
N GLN A 194 -23.52 -9.64 -11.73
CA GLN A 194 -23.94 -9.53 -10.33
C GLN A 194 -24.62 -10.84 -9.89
N PRO A 195 -24.14 -11.51 -8.82
CA PRO A 195 -24.70 -12.79 -8.39
C PRO A 195 -26.21 -12.73 -8.19
N GLY A 196 -26.94 -13.68 -8.77
CA GLY A 196 -28.41 -13.70 -8.72
C GLY A 196 -29.13 -12.63 -9.53
N LYS A 197 -28.41 -11.74 -10.23
CA LYS A 197 -28.98 -10.56 -10.90
C LYS A 197 -28.57 -10.40 -12.36
N GLY A 198 -27.49 -11.04 -12.79
CA GLY A 198 -27.08 -11.00 -14.19
C GLY A 198 -26.13 -12.11 -14.58
N VAL A 199 -26.00 -12.30 -15.89
CA VAL A 199 -25.12 -13.29 -16.54
C VAL A 199 -24.41 -12.65 -17.73
N VAL A 200 -23.22 -13.15 -18.01
CA VAL A 200 -22.46 -12.91 -19.25
C VAL A 200 -22.17 -14.28 -19.85
N ASP A 201 -22.44 -14.48 -21.14
CA ASP A 201 -22.41 -15.77 -21.85
C ASP A 201 -22.97 -16.94 -21.01
N GLY A 202 -24.14 -16.74 -20.39
CA GLY A 202 -24.84 -17.71 -19.56
C GLY A 202 -24.22 -18.00 -18.19
N LYS A 203 -23.20 -17.24 -17.77
CA LYS A 203 -22.42 -17.48 -16.54
C LYS A 203 -22.48 -16.30 -15.58
N GLN A 204 -22.48 -16.60 -14.29
CA GLN A 204 -22.38 -15.59 -13.22
C GLN A 204 -20.93 -15.34 -12.78
N GLN A 205 -19.97 -16.13 -13.27
CA GLN A 205 -18.54 -15.93 -12.98
C GLN A 205 -17.96 -14.79 -13.82
N THR A 206 -16.91 -14.16 -13.30
CA THR A 206 -16.17 -13.13 -14.04
C THR A 206 -15.60 -13.68 -15.34
N GLN A 207 -15.72 -12.92 -16.42
CA GLN A 207 -15.20 -13.27 -17.74
C GLN A 207 -14.28 -12.16 -18.26
N THR A 208 -13.33 -12.50 -19.13
CA THR A 208 -12.39 -11.52 -19.69
C THR A 208 -12.36 -11.57 -21.20
N ILE A 209 -12.28 -10.40 -21.82
CA ILE A 209 -12.03 -10.23 -23.25
C ILE A 209 -10.75 -9.41 -23.47
N LEU A 210 -10.18 -9.56 -24.65
CA LEU A 210 -9.13 -8.64 -25.11
C LEU A 210 -9.73 -7.27 -25.42
N PRO A 211 -8.94 -6.18 -25.28
CA PRO A 211 -9.37 -4.87 -25.73
C PRO A 211 -9.68 -4.89 -27.24
N ASN A 212 -10.70 -4.12 -27.67
CA ASN A 212 -11.16 -4.06 -29.07
C ASN A 212 -11.60 -5.41 -29.65
N ALA A 213 -12.18 -6.29 -28.82
CA ALA A 213 -12.82 -7.51 -29.32
C ALA A 213 -13.91 -7.17 -30.34
N GLU A 214 -13.84 -7.76 -31.54
CA GLU A 214 -14.79 -7.52 -32.62
C GLU A 214 -16.12 -8.22 -32.41
N SER A 215 -16.10 -9.38 -31.74
CA SER A 215 -17.30 -10.16 -31.44
C SER A 215 -18.06 -9.56 -30.25
N PRO A 216 -19.39 -9.34 -30.37
CA PRO A 216 -20.22 -8.98 -29.24
C PRO A 216 -20.18 -10.04 -28.13
N VAL A 217 -20.26 -9.59 -26.88
CA VAL A 217 -20.40 -10.44 -25.69
C VAL A 217 -21.87 -10.51 -25.31
N GLU A 218 -22.45 -11.71 -25.13
CA GLU A 218 -23.85 -11.82 -24.76
C GLU A 218 -24.05 -11.61 -23.25
N ALA A 219 -25.07 -10.86 -22.86
CA ALA A 219 -25.39 -10.63 -21.45
C ALA A 219 -26.89 -10.46 -21.21
N TRP A 220 -27.30 -10.67 -19.96
CA TRP A 220 -28.64 -10.36 -19.47
C TRP A 220 -28.62 -10.01 -17.98
N GLY A 221 -29.44 -9.05 -17.56
CA GLY A 221 -29.51 -8.59 -16.18
C GLY A 221 -28.41 -7.59 -15.80
N VAL A 222 -28.06 -7.52 -14.51
CA VAL A 222 -27.13 -6.51 -13.97
C VAL A 222 -25.67 -7.00 -14.06
N ILE A 223 -24.83 -6.21 -14.73
CA ILE A 223 -23.40 -6.50 -14.90
C ILE A 223 -22.56 -5.27 -14.54
N GLY A 224 -21.37 -5.51 -14.00
CA GLY A 224 -20.29 -4.52 -13.94
C GLY A 224 -19.23 -4.83 -15.01
N THR A 225 -18.38 -3.85 -15.30
CA THR A 225 -17.14 -4.10 -16.07
C THR A 225 -15.94 -3.49 -15.35
N GLY A 226 -14.75 -3.93 -15.71
CA GLY A 226 -13.49 -3.36 -15.26
C GLY A 226 -12.42 -3.50 -16.33
N ILE A 227 -11.33 -2.75 -16.18
CA ILE A 227 -10.27 -2.66 -17.18
C ILE A 227 -8.91 -2.86 -16.53
N LYS A 228 -8.09 -3.70 -17.15
CA LYS A 228 -6.66 -3.80 -16.86
C LYS A 228 -5.94 -2.89 -17.85
N ALA A 229 -5.28 -1.86 -17.36
CA ALA A 229 -4.56 -0.90 -18.19
C ALA A 229 -3.33 -0.37 -17.47
N TYR A 230 -2.35 0.05 -18.27
CA TYR A 230 -1.10 0.63 -17.83
C TYR A 230 -0.78 1.89 -18.61
N ASP A 231 -0.23 2.87 -17.91
CA ASP A 231 0.37 4.02 -18.52
C ASP A 231 1.88 3.80 -18.78
N TYR A 232 2.45 4.59 -19.68
CA TYR A 232 3.84 4.49 -20.12
C TYR A 232 4.42 5.87 -20.36
N MET A 233 5.72 6.04 -20.13
CA MET A 233 6.40 7.32 -20.37
C MET A 233 7.55 7.16 -21.37
N ASP A 234 7.92 8.24 -22.05
CA ASP A 234 9.14 8.31 -22.85
C ASP A 234 10.38 8.02 -21.96
N GLY A 235 11.41 7.39 -22.53
CA GLY A 235 12.70 7.17 -21.84
C GLY A 235 12.69 6.15 -20.69
N ALA A 236 11.56 5.49 -20.42
CA ALA A 236 11.45 4.43 -19.42
C ALA A 236 10.67 3.21 -19.95
N SER A 237 11.01 2.02 -19.43
CA SER A 237 10.32 0.76 -19.71
C SER A 237 9.33 0.34 -18.61
N ASN A 238 9.21 1.15 -17.55
CA ASN A 238 8.26 0.90 -16.46
C ASN A 238 6.82 1.04 -16.92
N HIS A 239 5.92 0.34 -16.23
CA HIS A 239 4.48 0.56 -16.31
C HIS A 239 4.06 1.47 -15.17
N TYR A 240 3.09 2.33 -15.44
CA TYR A 240 2.56 3.31 -14.50
C TYR A 240 1.04 3.14 -14.33
N GLY A 241 0.50 3.74 -13.28
CA GLY A 241 -0.93 3.85 -13.03
C GLY A 241 -1.58 4.82 -14.02
N VAL A 242 -2.77 4.46 -14.50
CA VAL A 242 -3.56 5.33 -15.40
C VAL A 242 -4.23 6.43 -14.58
N TYR A 243 -4.04 7.68 -14.98
CA TYR A 243 -4.59 8.85 -14.26
C TYR A 243 -6.12 8.91 -14.28
N SER A 244 -6.76 8.65 -15.43
CA SER A 244 -8.21 8.63 -15.53
C SER A 244 -8.73 7.50 -16.40
N VAL A 245 -9.78 6.83 -15.91
CA VAL A 245 -10.57 5.83 -16.65
C VAL A 245 -12.01 6.32 -16.70
N VAL A 246 -12.56 6.46 -17.90
CA VAL A 246 -13.97 6.79 -18.12
C VAL A 246 -14.65 5.65 -18.86
N LEU A 247 -15.78 5.19 -18.37
CA LEU A 247 -16.67 4.25 -19.06
C LEU A 247 -17.93 4.99 -19.50
N THR A 248 -18.24 4.90 -20.78
CA THR A 248 -19.53 5.32 -21.34
C THR A 248 -20.28 4.13 -21.94
N VAL A 249 -21.61 4.14 -21.85
CA VAL A 249 -22.51 3.18 -22.51
C VAL A 249 -23.52 3.95 -23.34
N ASP A 250 -23.62 3.62 -24.62
CA ASP A 250 -24.47 4.31 -25.60
C ASP A 250 -24.25 5.84 -25.61
N GLY A 251 -22.98 6.24 -25.42
CA GLY A 251 -22.56 7.65 -25.36
C GLY A 251 -22.73 8.34 -24.01
N ASN A 252 -23.40 7.72 -23.03
CA ASN A 252 -23.62 8.29 -21.70
C ASN A 252 -22.54 7.84 -20.72
N GLU A 253 -22.00 8.77 -19.93
CA GLU A 253 -21.03 8.43 -18.87
C GLU A 253 -21.69 7.60 -17.76
N VAL A 254 -21.12 6.42 -17.52
CA VAL A 254 -21.56 5.48 -16.49
C VAL A 254 -20.66 5.60 -15.26
N PHE A 255 -19.36 5.67 -15.48
CA PHE A 255 -18.36 5.65 -14.42
C PHE A 255 -17.10 6.43 -14.80
N ARG A 256 -16.44 7.00 -13.80
CA ARG A 256 -15.15 7.66 -13.90
C ARG A 256 -14.28 7.39 -12.68
N SER A 257 -13.02 7.06 -12.89
CA SER A 257 -11.96 7.22 -11.88
C SER A 257 -11.05 8.39 -12.27
N THR A 258 -10.58 9.15 -11.27
CA THR A 258 -9.59 10.22 -11.43
C THR A 258 -8.61 10.18 -10.28
N VAL A 259 -7.40 9.69 -10.54
CA VAL A 259 -6.38 9.38 -9.54
C VAL A 259 -5.51 10.61 -9.31
N ASP A 260 -6.08 11.63 -8.66
CA ASP A 260 -5.43 12.92 -8.38
C ASP A 260 -5.17 13.15 -6.89
N ARG A 261 -5.96 12.52 -6.01
CA ARG A 261 -5.81 12.61 -4.56
C ARG A 261 -6.46 11.45 -3.80
N PHE A 262 -5.98 11.19 -2.59
CA PHE A 262 -6.64 10.31 -1.63
C PHE A 262 -6.16 10.60 -0.19
N SER A 263 -6.95 10.25 0.81
CA SER A 263 -6.57 10.30 2.22
C SER A 263 -5.90 8.99 2.66
N GLN A 264 -5.09 9.04 3.71
CA GLN A 264 -4.46 7.84 4.27
C GLN A 264 -5.46 6.71 4.58
N GLU A 265 -6.65 7.08 5.08
CA GLU A 265 -7.74 6.15 5.44
C GLU A 265 -8.39 5.47 4.22
N GLU A 266 -8.38 6.15 3.07
CA GLU A 266 -8.93 5.61 1.82
C GLU A 266 -8.03 4.52 1.19
N ASN A 267 -6.75 4.45 1.56
CA ASN A 267 -5.77 3.55 0.90
C ASN A 267 -6.27 2.11 0.73
N ARG A 268 -6.89 1.57 1.77
CA ARG A 268 -7.26 0.16 1.80
C ARG A 268 -8.49 -0.17 0.96
N MET A 269 -9.27 0.86 0.58
CA MET A 269 -10.43 0.74 -0.31
C MET A 269 -10.03 0.27 -1.72
N ILE A 270 -8.74 0.31 -2.08
CA ILE A 270 -8.22 -0.31 -3.31
C ILE A 270 -8.57 -1.80 -3.42
N ASN A 271 -8.70 -2.50 -2.27
CA ASN A 271 -9.12 -3.90 -2.22
C ASN A 271 -10.52 -4.13 -2.78
N SER A 272 -11.37 -3.10 -2.73
CA SER A 272 -12.68 -3.12 -3.36
C SER A 272 -12.61 -2.67 -4.81
N TRP A 273 -11.86 -1.60 -5.10
CA TRP A 273 -11.77 -1.07 -6.45
C TRP A 273 -11.13 -2.05 -7.45
N THR A 274 -10.24 -2.91 -6.99
CA THR A 274 -9.47 -3.80 -7.86
C THR A 274 -9.87 -5.27 -7.74
N CYS A 275 -9.77 -6.00 -8.84
CA CYS A 275 -9.84 -7.46 -8.87
C CYS A 275 -8.62 -7.98 -9.64
N GLY A 276 -7.61 -8.47 -8.91
CA GLY A 276 -6.31 -8.74 -9.50
C GLY A 276 -5.69 -7.45 -10.05
N GLN A 277 -5.50 -7.37 -11.37
CA GLN A 277 -4.95 -6.19 -12.05
C GLN A 277 -6.03 -5.33 -12.74
N TYR A 278 -7.31 -5.67 -12.58
CA TYR A 278 -8.42 -4.95 -13.19
C TYR A 278 -8.97 -3.90 -12.23
N MET A 279 -9.11 -2.67 -12.70
CA MET A 279 -9.84 -1.60 -12.03
C MET A 279 -11.31 -1.75 -12.36
N LYS A 280 -12.17 -1.93 -11.34
CA LYS A 280 -13.62 -1.98 -11.52
C LYS A 280 -14.13 -0.60 -11.93
N SER A 281 -15.08 -0.59 -12.86
CA SER A 281 -15.81 0.59 -13.31
C SER A 281 -17.19 0.68 -12.66
N PHE A 282 -17.28 0.20 -11.42
CA PHE A 282 -18.43 0.27 -10.56
C PHE A 282 -17.96 0.32 -9.10
N ILE A 283 -18.80 0.84 -8.22
CA ILE A 283 -18.48 1.12 -6.82
C ILE A 283 -19.25 0.14 -5.94
N GLU A 284 -18.53 -0.72 -5.21
CA GLU A 284 -19.14 -1.65 -4.24
C GLU A 284 -19.68 -0.92 -3.01
N PRO A 285 -20.70 -1.44 -2.31
CA PRO A 285 -21.43 -0.74 -1.23
C PRO A 285 -20.58 -0.08 -0.14
N GLY A 286 -19.58 -0.79 0.35
CA GLY A 286 -18.67 -0.30 1.37
C GLY A 286 -17.51 0.53 0.84
N ASN A 287 -17.40 0.76 -0.48
CA ASN A 287 -16.34 1.56 -1.06
C ASN A 287 -16.67 3.06 -1.02
N THR A 288 -15.79 3.83 -0.38
CA THR A 288 -15.96 5.27 -0.14
C THR A 288 -14.93 6.14 -0.86
N LEU A 289 -14.17 5.57 -1.80
CA LEU A 289 -13.13 6.30 -2.53
C LEU A 289 -13.68 7.53 -3.26
N ARG A 290 -13.20 8.71 -2.89
CA ARG A 290 -13.57 9.99 -3.51
C ARG A 290 -13.14 10.11 -4.98
N LEU A 291 -12.10 9.35 -5.37
CA LEU A 291 -11.60 9.30 -6.74
C LEU A 291 -12.52 8.53 -7.70
N LEU A 292 -13.51 7.79 -7.19
CA LEU A 292 -14.48 7.04 -7.98
C LEU A 292 -15.81 7.80 -8.07
N LYS A 293 -16.35 7.95 -9.28
CA LYS A 293 -17.64 8.58 -9.53
C LYS A 293 -18.47 7.71 -10.46
N ALA A 294 -19.76 7.58 -10.15
CA ALA A 294 -20.73 6.90 -10.98
C ALA A 294 -21.90 7.84 -11.28
N SER A 295 -22.23 8.00 -12.56
CA SER A 295 -23.18 9.01 -13.02
C SER A 295 -24.54 8.42 -13.42
N ASN A 296 -24.64 7.09 -13.47
CA ASN A 296 -25.83 6.39 -13.94
C ASN A 296 -26.87 6.06 -12.84
N GLY A 297 -26.68 6.55 -11.61
CA GLY A 297 -27.56 6.24 -10.47
C GLY A 297 -27.49 4.79 -9.96
N ASN A 298 -26.73 3.91 -10.63
CA ASN A 298 -26.56 2.50 -10.28
C ASN A 298 -25.09 2.16 -10.01
N ARG A 299 -24.33 3.14 -9.49
CA ARG A 299 -22.96 2.94 -8.98
C ARG A 299 -21.98 2.38 -10.03
N GLY A 300 -22.25 2.63 -11.32
CA GLY A 300 -21.43 2.15 -12.45
C GLY A 300 -21.83 0.77 -12.97
N LEU A 301 -22.79 0.08 -12.32
CA LEU A 301 -23.39 -1.16 -12.82
C LEU A 301 -24.37 -0.85 -13.95
N VAL A 302 -24.39 -1.70 -14.97
CA VAL A 302 -25.23 -1.56 -16.16
C VAL A 302 -26.27 -2.69 -16.17
N THR A 303 -27.53 -2.34 -16.40
CA THR A 303 -28.62 -3.31 -16.58
C THR A 303 -28.79 -3.57 -18.08
N ILE A 304 -28.74 -4.86 -18.45
CA ILE A 304 -28.95 -5.34 -19.82
C ILE A 304 -30.29 -6.08 -19.84
N ASP A 305 -31.37 -5.40 -20.21
CA ASP A 305 -32.76 -5.88 -20.10
C ASP A 305 -33.57 -5.74 -21.40
N GLU A 306 -32.93 -5.27 -22.46
CA GLU A 306 -33.46 -5.21 -23.83
C GLU A 306 -32.64 -6.08 -24.78
N GLU A 307 -33.31 -6.73 -25.74
CA GLU A 307 -32.65 -7.52 -26.79
C GLU A 307 -32.08 -6.62 -27.89
N ARG A 308 -30.97 -5.94 -27.58
CA ARG A 308 -30.25 -5.03 -28.47
C ARG A 308 -28.75 -5.03 -28.19
N ASP A 309 -28.00 -4.38 -29.07
CA ASP A 309 -26.60 -4.10 -28.83
C ASP A 309 -26.43 -2.82 -27.98
N TYR A 310 -25.56 -2.90 -26.98
CA TYR A 310 -25.14 -1.80 -26.10
C TYR A 310 -23.68 -1.47 -26.42
N GLN A 311 -23.38 -0.20 -26.67
CA GLN A 311 -22.06 0.25 -27.09
C GLN A 311 -21.27 0.75 -25.89
N PHE A 312 -20.30 -0.05 -25.44
CA PHE A 312 -19.41 0.30 -24.34
C PHE A 312 -18.13 0.93 -24.90
N LEU A 313 -17.66 1.99 -24.23
CA LEU A 313 -16.41 2.66 -24.59
C LEU A 313 -15.64 3.05 -23.34
N TYR A 314 -14.42 2.55 -23.25
CA TYR A 314 -13.42 3.06 -22.32
C TYR A 314 -12.61 4.18 -22.94
N THR A 315 -12.42 5.29 -22.20
CA THR A 315 -11.44 6.33 -22.51
C THR A 315 -10.44 6.40 -21.37
N LEU A 316 -9.16 6.17 -21.69
CA LEU A 316 -8.05 6.24 -20.75
C LEU A 316 -7.25 7.50 -20.99
N LYS A 317 -6.78 8.15 -19.91
CA LYS A 317 -5.96 9.36 -19.99
C LYS A 317 -4.84 9.30 -18.95
N ASP A 318 -3.64 9.72 -19.33
CA ASP A 318 -2.51 9.92 -18.42
C ASP A 318 -2.48 11.35 -17.82
N ALA A 319 -1.48 11.63 -17.00
CA ALA A 319 -1.27 12.97 -16.41
C ALA A 319 -0.80 14.02 -17.43
N PHE A 320 -0.29 13.58 -18.60
CA PHE A 320 0.18 14.45 -19.67
C PHE A 320 -0.93 14.91 -20.61
N GLY A 321 -2.01 14.15 -20.68
CA GLY A 321 -3.15 14.35 -21.57
C GLY A 321 -3.22 13.35 -22.71
N ASN A 322 -2.26 12.42 -22.85
CA ASN A 322 -2.31 11.42 -23.89
C ASN A 322 -3.48 10.47 -23.60
N THR A 323 -4.22 10.13 -24.65
CA THR A 323 -5.53 9.47 -24.53
C THR A 323 -5.60 8.26 -25.45
N SER A 324 -6.21 7.18 -24.96
CA SER A 324 -6.57 6.01 -25.76
C SER A 324 -8.02 5.60 -25.52
N LYS A 325 -8.62 4.92 -26.50
CA LYS A 325 -10.03 4.53 -26.50
C LYS A 325 -10.18 3.06 -26.87
N TYR A 326 -11.07 2.36 -26.17
CA TYR A 326 -11.33 0.94 -26.37
C TYR A 326 -12.83 0.67 -26.36
N GLY A 327 -13.38 0.36 -27.54
CA GLY A 327 -14.79 0.06 -27.74
C GLY A 327 -15.06 -1.44 -27.73
N PHE A 328 -16.24 -1.83 -27.25
CA PHE A 328 -16.74 -3.20 -27.34
C PHE A 328 -18.28 -3.21 -27.28
N THR A 329 -18.89 -4.24 -27.86
CA THR A 329 -20.36 -4.39 -27.87
C THR A 329 -20.79 -5.45 -26.87
N VAL A 330 -21.80 -5.13 -26.06
CA VAL A 330 -22.54 -6.10 -25.25
C VAL A 330 -23.89 -6.32 -25.91
N ARG A 331 -24.19 -7.55 -26.31
CA ARG A 331 -25.46 -7.93 -26.90
C ARG A 331 -26.40 -8.41 -25.81
N GLY A 332 -27.48 -7.66 -25.59
CA GLY A 332 -28.58 -8.10 -24.76
C GLY A 332 -29.27 -9.29 -25.42
N ARG A 333 -29.23 -10.43 -24.73
CA ARG A 333 -29.93 -11.64 -25.16
C ARG A 333 -30.51 -12.30 -23.93
N LYS A 334 -31.82 -12.53 -23.92
CA LYS A 334 -32.49 -13.06 -22.73
C LYS A 334 -31.95 -14.43 -22.34
N GLN A 335 -31.49 -14.54 -21.10
CA GLN A 335 -30.85 -15.73 -20.55
C GLN A 335 -31.34 -15.98 -19.12
N PRO A 336 -31.43 -17.25 -18.68
CA PRO A 336 -31.75 -17.57 -17.28
C PRO A 336 -30.74 -16.94 -16.32
N VAL A 337 -31.23 -16.34 -15.24
CA VAL A 337 -30.43 -15.81 -14.14
C VAL A 337 -30.80 -16.58 -12.88
N GLU A 338 -29.96 -17.52 -12.49
CA GLU A 338 -30.18 -18.32 -11.28
C GLU A 338 -30.07 -17.46 -10.02
N PRO A 339 -31.03 -17.49 -9.08
CA PRO A 339 -30.92 -16.77 -7.82
C PRO A 339 -29.67 -17.17 -7.01
N LEU A 340 -29.14 -16.25 -6.22
CA LEU A 340 -28.01 -16.52 -5.33
C LEU A 340 -28.43 -17.47 -4.19
N SER A 341 -28.05 -18.74 -4.29
CA SER A 341 -28.21 -19.71 -3.21
C SER A 341 -27.09 -19.57 -2.18
N HIS A 342 -27.46 -19.40 -0.92
CA HIS A 342 -26.52 -19.32 0.20
C HIS A 342 -27.17 -19.81 1.50
N ARG A 343 -26.35 -19.99 2.54
CA ARG A 343 -26.83 -20.32 3.88
C ARG A 343 -26.88 -19.03 4.70
N GLU A 344 -28.06 -18.64 5.18
CA GLU A 344 -28.27 -17.42 5.98
C GLU A 344 -27.28 -17.28 7.16
N LYS A 345 -26.98 -18.40 7.85
CA LYS A 345 -25.98 -18.44 8.94
C LYS A 345 -24.59 -17.92 8.52
N TYR A 346 -24.24 -18.07 7.26
CA TYR A 346 -22.93 -17.78 6.69
C TYR A 346 -22.99 -16.64 5.66
N PHE A 347 -24.02 -15.80 5.74
CA PHE A 347 -24.12 -14.59 4.93
C PHE A 347 -23.67 -13.39 5.74
N PHE A 348 -22.59 -12.74 5.31
CA PHE A 348 -22.10 -11.53 5.95
C PHE A 348 -22.56 -10.30 5.15
N ALA A 349 -23.35 -9.45 5.80
CA ALA A 349 -23.83 -8.21 5.20
C ALA A 349 -22.81 -7.08 5.38
N TRP A 350 -22.55 -6.30 4.34
CA TRP A 350 -21.51 -5.26 4.39
C TRP A 350 -21.83 -4.11 5.36
N ASP A 351 -23.12 -3.82 5.53
CA ASP A 351 -23.64 -2.66 6.27
C ASP A 351 -24.00 -2.95 7.73
N LYS A 352 -23.68 -4.15 8.22
CA LYS A 352 -23.99 -4.63 9.57
C LYS A 352 -22.77 -5.23 10.26
N THR A 353 -22.86 -5.35 11.58
CA THR A 353 -21.93 -6.19 12.33
C THR A 353 -22.31 -7.65 12.12
N ASN A 354 -21.33 -8.45 11.68
CA ASN A 354 -21.49 -9.87 11.43
C ASN A 354 -20.78 -10.68 12.52
N TYR A 355 -21.37 -11.81 12.88
CA TYR A 355 -20.84 -12.72 13.88
C TYR A 355 -20.78 -14.12 13.28
N LEU A 356 -19.64 -14.79 13.45
CA LEU A 356 -19.52 -16.23 13.20
C LEU A 356 -19.12 -16.91 14.51
N GLN A 357 -20.06 -17.66 15.07
CA GLN A 357 -19.89 -18.43 16.29
C GLN A 357 -20.08 -19.90 15.99
N GLU A 358 -19.01 -20.66 16.21
CA GLU A 358 -18.95 -22.10 15.99
C GLU A 358 -18.19 -22.73 17.16
N PRO A 359 -18.33 -24.05 17.43
CA PRO A 359 -17.55 -24.70 18.48
C PRO A 359 -16.05 -24.44 18.31
N GLY A 360 -15.45 -23.70 19.24
CA GLY A 360 -14.04 -23.32 19.23
C GLY A 360 -13.66 -22.18 18.28
N LEU A 361 -14.62 -21.46 17.67
CA LEU A 361 -14.37 -20.27 16.85
C LEU A 361 -15.35 -19.15 17.22
N SER A 362 -14.79 -17.96 17.42
CA SER A 362 -15.55 -16.71 17.44
C SER A 362 -14.87 -15.71 16.52
N LEU A 363 -15.64 -15.10 15.63
CA LEU A 363 -15.22 -14.00 14.77
C LEU A 363 -16.27 -12.90 14.83
N VAL A 364 -15.81 -11.67 15.03
CA VAL A 364 -16.64 -10.46 14.97
C VAL A 364 -16.13 -9.59 13.84
N VAL A 365 -17.00 -9.28 12.88
CA VAL A 365 -16.73 -8.35 11.78
C VAL A 365 -17.65 -7.14 11.96
N PRO A 366 -17.16 -6.04 12.54
CA PRO A 366 -17.94 -4.80 12.69
C PRO A 366 -18.47 -4.27 11.35
N LYS A 367 -19.55 -3.48 11.44
CA LYS A 367 -20.05 -2.68 10.32
C LYS A 367 -18.92 -1.86 9.68
N GLY A 368 -18.90 -1.80 8.34
CA GLY A 368 -17.92 -1.04 7.57
C GLY A 368 -16.59 -1.76 7.32
N MET A 369 -16.47 -3.03 7.74
CA MET A 369 -15.28 -3.84 7.49
C MET A 369 -15.30 -4.58 6.14
N LEU A 370 -16.47 -4.72 5.54
CA LEU A 370 -16.68 -5.39 4.25
C LEU A 370 -17.02 -4.36 3.17
N TYR A 371 -16.61 -4.65 1.95
CA TYR A 371 -16.86 -3.79 0.79
C TYR A 371 -18.14 -4.14 0.04
N ASP A 372 -18.58 -5.39 0.14
CA ASP A 372 -19.82 -5.91 -0.42
C ASP A 372 -20.31 -7.08 0.45
N ASP A 373 -21.54 -7.53 0.22
CA ASP A 373 -22.08 -8.71 0.87
C ASP A 373 -21.28 -9.96 0.51
N VAL A 374 -21.08 -10.85 1.49
CA VAL A 374 -20.23 -12.05 1.34
C VAL A 374 -21.00 -13.30 1.76
N PRO A 375 -21.48 -14.11 0.80
CA PRO A 375 -21.91 -15.47 1.10
C PRO A 375 -20.66 -16.35 1.34
N LEU A 376 -20.36 -16.66 2.60
CA LEU A 376 -19.15 -17.37 2.98
C LEU A 376 -19.17 -18.85 2.55
N ASN A 377 -18.05 -19.33 2.01
CA ASN A 377 -17.77 -20.74 1.83
C ASN A 377 -17.15 -21.33 3.12
N TYR A 378 -17.95 -21.34 4.18
CA TYR A 378 -17.52 -21.79 5.50
C TYR A 378 -17.38 -23.31 5.58
N GLN A 379 -16.24 -23.79 6.07
CA GLN A 379 -15.98 -25.19 6.37
C GLN A 379 -15.11 -25.35 7.62
N VAL A 380 -15.27 -26.46 8.34
CA VAL A 380 -14.40 -26.83 9.46
C VAL A 380 -13.77 -28.19 9.20
N LYS A 381 -12.45 -28.27 9.34
CA LYS A 381 -11.72 -29.53 9.32
C LYS A 381 -11.34 -29.90 10.75
N ALA A 382 -11.98 -30.95 11.25
CA ALA A 382 -11.66 -31.55 12.52
C ALA A 382 -10.53 -32.58 12.35
N ASP A 383 -9.44 -32.37 13.08
CA ASP A 383 -8.39 -33.37 13.27
C ASP A 383 -8.33 -33.66 14.76
N SER A 384 -8.50 -34.93 15.13
CA SER A 384 -8.56 -35.34 16.53
C SER A 384 -7.23 -35.09 17.23
N GLY A 385 -6.09 -35.16 16.52
CA GLY A 385 -4.74 -34.96 17.02
C GLY A 385 -4.26 -33.50 17.04
N ALA A 386 -4.95 -32.61 16.32
CA ALA A 386 -4.54 -31.21 16.22
C ALA A 386 -4.83 -30.39 17.48
N VAL A 387 -4.02 -29.34 17.68
CA VAL A 387 -4.13 -28.37 18.79
C VAL A 387 -5.43 -27.59 18.75
N ALA A 388 -5.91 -27.24 17.55
CA ALA A 388 -7.21 -26.65 17.29
C ALA A 388 -7.78 -27.19 15.98
N PHE A 389 -9.07 -26.98 15.72
CA PHE A 389 -9.61 -27.23 14.39
C PHE A 389 -9.04 -26.23 13.38
N THR A 390 -9.20 -26.56 12.09
CA THR A 390 -8.93 -25.62 11.00
C THR A 390 -10.25 -25.10 10.48
N TYR A 391 -10.44 -23.78 10.55
CA TYR A 391 -11.66 -23.09 10.15
C TYR A 391 -11.40 -22.35 8.84
N GLN A 392 -12.02 -22.81 7.76
CA GLN A 392 -12.10 -22.05 6.51
C GLN A 392 -13.29 -21.11 6.65
N ILE A 393 -13.03 -19.82 6.84
CA ILE A 393 -14.08 -18.80 6.86
C ILE A 393 -14.55 -18.56 5.42
N ASN A 394 -13.60 -18.47 4.48
CA ASN A 394 -13.87 -18.46 3.06
C ASN A 394 -12.76 -19.19 2.29
N ASP A 395 -13.09 -19.78 1.14
CA ASP A 395 -12.15 -20.50 0.26
C ASP A 395 -11.17 -19.57 -0.45
N LYS A 396 -11.66 -18.41 -0.91
CA LYS A 396 -10.86 -17.30 -1.41
C LYS A 396 -10.79 -16.19 -0.35
N PRO A 397 -9.59 -15.72 0.02
CA PRO A 397 -9.46 -14.66 1.01
C PRO A 397 -10.26 -13.41 0.63
N VAL A 398 -11.13 -12.95 1.54
CA VAL A 398 -11.86 -11.68 1.36
C VAL A 398 -11.21 -10.61 2.23
N SER A 399 -10.74 -9.53 1.62
CA SER A 399 -10.10 -8.44 2.35
C SER A 399 -11.09 -7.72 3.29
N LEU A 400 -10.65 -7.46 4.52
CA LEU A 400 -11.34 -6.61 5.48
C LEU A 400 -10.72 -5.21 5.48
N HIS A 401 -11.53 -4.19 5.70
CA HIS A 401 -11.07 -2.80 5.74
C HIS A 401 -10.13 -2.52 6.92
N ALA A 402 -10.35 -3.13 8.08
CA ALA A 402 -9.42 -3.07 9.20
C ALA A 402 -9.24 -4.46 9.85
N GLY A 403 -8.54 -4.49 10.99
CA GLY A 403 -8.35 -5.71 11.76
C GLY A 403 -9.61 -6.10 12.52
N CYS A 404 -10.09 -7.33 12.31
CA CYS A 404 -11.22 -7.92 13.02
C CYS A 404 -10.75 -9.00 13.99
N GLU A 405 -11.35 -9.05 15.18
CA GLU A 405 -10.98 -10.01 16.21
C GLU A 405 -11.44 -11.43 15.84
N ILE A 406 -10.50 -12.38 15.91
CA ILE A 406 -10.78 -13.82 15.83
C ILE A 406 -10.26 -14.50 17.10
N ARG A 407 -11.04 -15.46 17.61
CA ARG A 407 -10.68 -16.33 18.73
C ARG A 407 -10.82 -17.78 18.30
N ILE A 408 -9.75 -18.57 18.50
CA ILE A 408 -9.73 -20.00 18.18
C ILE A 408 -9.40 -20.80 19.45
N GLY A 409 -10.29 -21.67 19.86
CA GLY A 409 -10.17 -22.49 21.06
C GLY A 409 -9.14 -23.60 20.93
N LEU A 410 -8.29 -23.76 21.94
CA LEU A 410 -7.40 -24.90 22.07
C LEU A 410 -8.20 -26.14 22.47
N ARG A 411 -8.05 -27.21 21.70
CA ARG A 411 -8.58 -28.54 22.00
C ARG A 411 -7.58 -29.43 22.72
N ARG A 412 -6.29 -29.24 22.41
CA ARG A 412 -5.18 -29.95 23.04
C ARG A 412 -4.10 -28.95 23.43
N ARG A 413 -3.41 -29.25 24.51
CA ARG A 413 -2.29 -28.45 25.01
C ARG A 413 -1.05 -29.35 25.16
N PRO A 414 -0.39 -29.72 24.05
CA PRO A 414 0.82 -30.53 24.09
C PRO A 414 2.00 -29.85 24.80
N VAL A 415 1.95 -28.52 24.95
CA VAL A 415 2.96 -27.70 25.63
C VAL A 415 2.25 -26.91 26.74
N ALA A 416 2.82 -26.91 27.95
CA ALA A 416 2.22 -26.20 29.09
C ALA A 416 2.38 -24.68 28.96
N ASP A 417 3.49 -24.22 28.38
CA ASP A 417 3.75 -22.82 28.14
C ASP A 417 2.86 -22.28 27.01
N THR A 418 1.90 -21.43 27.40
CA THR A 418 0.91 -20.84 26.48
C THR A 418 1.51 -19.81 25.53
N THR A 419 2.73 -19.32 25.78
CA THR A 419 3.42 -18.39 24.86
C THR A 419 3.88 -19.08 23.58
N LYS A 420 3.94 -20.41 23.57
CA LYS A 420 4.33 -21.24 22.41
C LYS A 420 3.22 -21.42 21.38
N TYR A 421 2.03 -20.87 21.60
CA TYR A 421 0.89 -21.00 20.71
C TYR A 421 0.66 -19.73 19.92
N TYR A 422 0.30 -19.86 18.65
CA TYR A 422 -0.03 -18.74 17.78
C TYR A 422 -1.12 -19.10 16.78
N VAL A 423 -1.91 -18.12 16.36
CA VAL A 423 -2.86 -18.31 15.26
C VAL A 423 -2.09 -18.34 13.95
N ALA A 424 -2.39 -19.33 13.11
CA ALA A 424 -1.77 -19.51 11.82
C ALA A 424 -2.81 -19.40 10.70
N ARG A 425 -2.52 -18.59 9.69
CA ARG A 425 -3.24 -18.61 8.41
C ARG A 425 -2.80 -19.82 7.61
N VAL A 426 -3.74 -20.57 7.07
CA VAL A 426 -3.50 -21.74 6.21
C VAL A 426 -3.79 -21.37 4.76
N THR A 427 -2.81 -21.56 3.89
CA THR A 427 -3.00 -21.38 2.43
C THR A 427 -3.73 -22.57 1.81
N PRO A 428 -4.28 -22.45 0.59
CA PRO A 428 -4.87 -23.58 -0.12
C PRO A 428 -3.92 -24.78 -0.30
N LYS A 429 -2.59 -24.55 -0.30
CA LYS A 429 -1.57 -25.60 -0.36
C LYS A 429 -1.18 -26.18 1.01
N GLY A 430 -1.86 -25.78 2.09
CA GLY A 430 -1.61 -26.25 3.45
C GLY A 430 -0.42 -25.58 4.18
N ARG A 431 0.29 -24.63 3.55
CA ARG A 431 1.34 -23.86 4.23
C ARG A 431 0.73 -22.96 5.29
N LYS A 432 1.39 -22.88 6.45
CA LYS A 432 0.99 -22.08 7.60
C LYS A 432 1.87 -20.83 7.70
N TYR A 433 1.24 -19.69 8.00
CA TYR A 433 1.92 -18.44 8.26
C TYR A 433 1.41 -17.87 9.57
N SER A 434 2.32 -17.45 10.45
CA SER A 434 1.94 -16.81 11.70
C SER A 434 1.14 -15.53 11.44
N VAL A 435 0.01 -15.40 12.13
CA VAL A 435 -0.72 -14.14 12.30
C VAL A 435 -0.68 -13.69 13.77
N GLY A 436 0.29 -14.22 14.52
CA GLY A 436 0.49 -13.95 15.95
C GLY A 436 -0.69 -14.36 16.82
N GLY A 437 -0.88 -13.61 17.90
CA GLY A 437 -1.99 -13.78 18.83
C GLY A 437 -1.52 -13.98 20.26
N LYS A 438 -2.47 -13.94 21.18
CA LYS A 438 -2.25 -14.15 22.61
C LYS A 438 -3.21 -15.20 23.13
N TYR A 439 -2.75 -15.99 24.09
CA TYR A 439 -3.60 -16.94 24.79
C TYR A 439 -4.45 -16.22 25.84
N GLU A 440 -5.74 -16.52 25.88
CA GLU A 440 -6.72 -15.99 26.83
C GLU A 440 -7.84 -17.01 27.05
N ASP A 441 -7.97 -17.52 28.28
CA ASP A 441 -9.07 -18.40 28.73
C ASP A 441 -9.36 -19.61 27.82
N GLY A 442 -8.31 -20.27 27.34
CA GLY A 442 -8.45 -21.44 26.47
C GLY A 442 -8.52 -21.12 24.98
N TYR A 443 -8.45 -19.85 24.59
CA TYR A 443 -8.46 -19.40 23.20
C TYR A 443 -7.16 -18.71 22.82
N MET A 444 -6.76 -18.85 21.56
CA MET A 444 -5.84 -17.91 20.94
C MET A 444 -6.65 -16.78 20.30
N LYS A 445 -6.34 -15.54 20.66
CA LYS A 445 -6.97 -14.32 20.19
C LYS A 445 -6.00 -13.52 19.34
N THR A 446 -6.42 -13.10 18.15
CA THR A 446 -5.65 -12.19 17.28
C THR A 446 -6.57 -11.30 16.45
N SER A 447 -5.97 -10.39 15.68
CA SER A 447 -6.67 -9.54 14.72
C SER A 447 -6.32 -9.98 13.29
N VAL A 448 -7.34 -10.27 12.47
CA VAL A 448 -7.20 -10.67 11.06
C VAL A 448 -7.73 -9.59 10.14
N ARG A 449 -7.07 -9.39 8.99
CA ARG A 449 -7.44 -8.39 7.98
C ARG A 449 -8.02 -8.99 6.71
N GLU A 450 -8.34 -10.28 6.74
CA GLU A 450 -8.98 -11.00 5.66
C GLU A 450 -9.81 -12.18 6.23
N LEU A 451 -10.85 -12.58 5.52
CA LEU A 451 -11.61 -13.80 5.79
C LEU A 451 -10.99 -14.93 4.99
N GLY A 452 -10.16 -15.74 5.63
CA GLY A 452 -9.50 -16.89 5.04
C GLY A 452 -9.59 -18.14 5.92
N THR A 453 -8.56 -18.98 5.86
CA THR A 453 -8.50 -20.23 6.64
C THR A 453 -7.51 -20.09 7.80
N TYR A 454 -7.94 -20.42 9.02
CA TYR A 454 -7.16 -20.25 10.23
C TYR A 454 -7.16 -21.49 11.13
N THR A 455 -6.07 -21.67 11.87
CA THR A 455 -5.92 -22.68 12.93
C THR A 455 -4.97 -22.16 14.01
N VAL A 456 -4.68 -22.99 15.02
CA VAL A 456 -3.61 -22.72 16.00
C VAL A 456 -2.43 -23.66 15.74
N ALA A 457 -1.23 -23.10 15.74
CA ALA A 457 0.02 -23.83 15.66
C ALA A 457 0.85 -23.62 16.94
N VAL A 458 1.89 -24.44 17.09
CA VAL A 458 2.81 -24.41 18.23
C VAL A 458 4.21 -24.25 17.71
N ASP A 459 4.98 -23.36 18.35
CA ASP A 459 6.39 -23.15 18.06
C ASP A 459 7.24 -23.21 19.34
N THR A 460 8.15 -24.19 19.37
CA THR A 460 9.11 -24.40 20.46
C THR A 460 10.55 -24.41 19.95
N ILE A 461 10.78 -24.09 18.68
CA ILE A 461 12.09 -24.21 18.04
C ILE A 461 12.68 -22.81 17.91
N PRO A 462 13.86 -22.53 18.50
CA PRO A 462 14.44 -21.20 18.42
C PRO A 462 14.93 -20.86 17.00
N PRO A 463 15.00 -19.57 16.64
CA PRO A 463 15.52 -19.10 15.36
C PRO A 463 16.94 -19.57 15.05
N GLU A 464 17.27 -19.71 13.76
CA GLU A 464 18.64 -19.97 13.30
C GLU A 464 19.38 -18.66 13.01
N ILE A 465 20.60 -18.50 13.55
CA ILE A 465 21.50 -17.37 13.27
C ILE A 465 22.67 -17.86 12.40
N ILE A 466 22.77 -17.34 11.18
CA ILE A 466 23.77 -17.79 10.20
C ILE A 466 24.74 -16.64 9.87
N PRO A 467 26.01 -16.71 10.29
CA PRO A 467 27.06 -15.78 9.84
C PRO A 467 27.25 -15.85 8.32
N VAL A 468 27.29 -14.71 7.63
CA VAL A 468 27.47 -14.65 6.17
C VAL A 468 28.84 -14.06 5.85
N ASN A 469 29.69 -14.83 5.13
CA ASN A 469 31.03 -14.41 4.70
C ASN A 469 31.91 -13.88 5.86
N LYS A 470 31.88 -14.55 7.01
CA LYS A 470 32.58 -14.16 8.25
C LYS A 470 34.03 -13.72 8.04
N ASN A 471 34.78 -14.47 7.25
CA ASN A 471 36.21 -14.19 6.97
C ASN A 471 36.44 -12.87 6.22
N GLN A 472 35.39 -12.24 5.68
CA GLN A 472 35.48 -10.97 4.96
C GLN A 472 34.92 -9.79 5.75
N TRP A 473 34.39 -9.99 6.97
CA TRP A 473 33.71 -8.91 7.71
C TRP A 473 34.62 -7.69 7.95
N GLY A 474 35.85 -7.91 8.41
CA GLY A 474 36.81 -6.82 8.62
C GLY A 474 37.16 -6.08 7.31
N ARG A 475 37.49 -6.83 6.25
CA ARG A 475 37.80 -6.27 4.92
C ARG A 475 36.63 -5.47 4.34
N ASN A 476 35.40 -5.97 4.50
CA ASN A 476 34.19 -5.34 3.99
C ASN A 476 33.66 -4.23 4.91
N GLY A 477 34.26 -4.04 6.09
CA GLY A 477 33.84 -3.06 7.09
C GLY A 477 32.42 -3.29 7.60
N LYS A 478 31.92 -4.54 7.59
CA LYS A 478 30.57 -4.86 8.09
C LYS A 478 30.43 -6.32 8.52
N ILE A 479 29.65 -6.54 9.57
CA ILE A 479 29.21 -7.86 10.03
C ILE A 479 27.84 -8.15 9.42
N VAL A 480 27.64 -9.38 8.95
CA VAL A 480 26.40 -9.78 8.27
C VAL A 480 25.90 -11.11 8.79
N TYR A 481 24.63 -11.13 9.21
CA TYR A 481 23.89 -12.34 9.60
C TYR A 481 22.69 -12.56 8.70
N ARG A 482 22.30 -13.82 8.53
CA ARG A 482 21.00 -14.23 7.99
C ARG A 482 20.23 -14.95 9.08
N LEU A 483 18.97 -14.59 9.26
CA LEU A 483 18.09 -15.20 10.24
C LEU A 483 17.07 -16.09 9.54
N LYS A 484 16.76 -17.24 10.13
CA LYS A 484 15.64 -18.08 9.72
C LYS A 484 14.77 -18.46 10.90
N ASP A 485 13.49 -18.56 10.62
CA ASP A 485 12.48 -19.03 11.55
C ASP A 485 11.42 -19.79 10.75
N GLU A 486 11.06 -20.99 11.21
CA GLU A 486 10.12 -21.88 10.52
C GLU A 486 8.70 -21.82 11.14
N GLY A 487 8.50 -21.03 12.20
CA GLY A 487 7.30 -21.02 13.02
C GLY A 487 6.66 -19.64 13.16
N ALA A 488 6.82 -19.03 14.33
CA ALA A 488 6.09 -17.83 14.74
C ALA A 488 6.64 -16.52 14.12
N GLY A 489 7.83 -16.56 13.52
CA GLY A 489 8.56 -15.42 12.97
C GLY A 489 9.45 -14.73 14.00
N ILE A 490 10.45 -13.99 13.52
CA ILE A 490 11.38 -13.22 14.36
C ILE A 490 10.65 -12.04 15.03
N ALA A 491 10.77 -11.93 16.36
CA ALA A 491 10.24 -10.82 17.14
C ALA A 491 11.28 -9.72 17.36
N SER A 492 12.50 -10.10 17.75
CA SER A 492 13.55 -9.14 18.08
C SER A 492 14.94 -9.69 17.81
N TYR A 493 15.91 -8.77 17.75
CA TYR A 493 17.33 -9.08 17.67
C TYR A 493 18.13 -8.03 18.44
N ARG A 494 19.28 -8.43 18.98
CA ARG A 494 20.22 -7.52 19.64
C ARG A 494 21.65 -7.97 19.37
N GLY A 495 22.51 -7.03 18.98
CA GLY A 495 23.91 -7.30 18.71
C GLY A 495 24.85 -6.50 19.59
N MET A 496 25.94 -7.13 20.01
CA MET A 496 26.99 -6.51 20.81
C MET A 496 28.36 -6.82 20.20
N ILE A 497 29.28 -5.87 20.27
CA ILE A 497 30.69 -6.07 19.95
C ILE A 497 31.52 -5.69 21.18
N ASP A 498 32.38 -6.60 21.64
CA ASP A 498 33.21 -6.46 22.85
C ASP A 498 32.42 -6.00 24.08
N GLY A 499 31.21 -6.52 24.24
CA GLY A 499 30.34 -6.20 25.39
C GLY A 499 29.59 -4.87 25.27
N LYS A 500 29.65 -4.17 24.13
CA LYS A 500 28.91 -2.92 23.89
C LYS A 500 27.90 -3.07 22.77
N TYR A 501 26.79 -2.35 22.83
CA TYR A 501 25.78 -2.37 21.77
C TYR A 501 26.38 -2.04 20.40
N ALA A 502 25.98 -2.81 19.39
CA ALA A 502 26.34 -2.60 18.00
C ALA A 502 25.07 -2.41 17.18
N LEU A 503 25.07 -1.38 16.32
CA LEU A 503 23.92 -0.96 15.53
C LEU A 503 23.67 -1.91 14.35
N PHE A 504 23.20 -3.12 14.67
CA PHE A 504 22.65 -4.03 13.69
C PHE A 504 21.30 -3.51 13.22
N GLY A 505 21.06 -3.64 11.92
CA GLY A 505 19.79 -3.26 11.32
C GLY A 505 19.51 -4.07 10.08
N ARG A 506 18.31 -3.89 9.54
CA ARG A 506 17.93 -4.45 8.25
C ARG A 506 17.80 -3.32 7.24
N PRO A 507 18.93 -2.81 6.69
CA PRO A 507 18.92 -1.61 5.88
C PRO A 507 18.03 -1.75 4.65
N ASN A 508 17.87 -2.97 4.10
CA ASN A 508 16.90 -3.27 3.05
C ASN A 508 16.18 -4.58 3.39
N ILE A 509 14.86 -4.52 3.58
CA ILE A 509 14.05 -5.65 4.05
C ILE A 509 13.73 -6.68 2.96
N VAL A 510 13.89 -6.33 1.67
CA VAL A 510 13.82 -7.30 0.57
C VAL A 510 14.97 -8.30 0.68
N LYS A 511 16.10 -7.89 1.27
CA LYS A 511 17.20 -8.79 1.62
C LYS A 511 16.93 -9.47 2.96
N SER A 512 17.39 -10.72 3.07
CA SER A 512 17.30 -11.52 4.30
C SER A 512 18.47 -11.29 5.26
N TYR A 513 19.13 -10.13 5.20
CA TYR A 513 20.38 -9.87 5.92
C TYR A 513 20.22 -8.78 6.98
N TRP A 514 20.79 -9.05 8.14
CA TRP A 514 21.03 -8.09 9.20
C TRP A 514 22.49 -7.67 9.13
N GLU A 515 22.72 -6.37 9.13
CA GLU A 515 24.05 -5.80 8.90
C GLU A 515 24.39 -4.81 10.02
N CYS A 516 25.64 -4.85 10.50
CA CYS A 516 26.24 -3.79 11.31
C CYS A 516 27.46 -3.27 10.56
N LYS A 517 27.48 -1.97 10.23
CA LYS A 517 28.69 -1.32 9.71
C LYS A 517 29.71 -1.18 10.83
N LEU A 518 30.98 -1.40 10.53
CA LEU A 518 32.07 -1.20 11.48
C LEU A 518 32.54 0.24 11.43
N ASP A 519 32.55 0.91 12.59
CA ASP A 519 32.93 2.31 12.74
C ASP A 519 33.98 2.47 13.83
N SER A 520 35.03 3.24 13.52
CA SER A 520 36.16 3.52 14.40
C SER A 520 35.79 4.37 15.60
N LYS A 521 34.64 5.06 15.55
CA LYS A 521 34.06 5.75 16.72
C LYS A 521 33.68 4.79 17.84
N HIS A 522 33.23 3.58 17.48
CA HIS A 522 32.66 2.60 18.41
C HIS A 522 33.59 1.40 18.67
N MET A 523 34.59 1.18 17.80
CA MET A 523 35.50 0.04 17.88
C MET A 523 36.91 0.38 17.39
N LYS A 524 37.94 -0.28 17.95
CA LYS A 524 39.34 -0.12 17.51
C LYS A 524 39.61 -0.89 16.22
N LYS A 525 40.51 -0.38 15.37
CA LYS A 525 41.04 -1.12 14.20
C LYS A 525 42.36 -1.84 14.55
N GLY A 526 42.71 -2.85 13.76
CA GLY A 526 43.90 -3.69 13.92
C GLY A 526 43.79 -4.76 15.01
N GLY A 527 42.57 -5.09 15.46
CA GLY A 527 42.33 -5.90 16.66
C GLY A 527 41.45 -7.13 16.41
N LYS A 528 41.50 -8.09 17.35
CA LYS A 528 40.54 -9.18 17.43
C LYS A 528 39.35 -8.74 18.30
N HIS A 529 38.15 -8.91 17.77
CA HIS A 529 36.89 -8.51 18.38
C HIS A 529 35.96 -9.71 18.53
N THR A 530 35.05 -9.64 19.50
CA THR A 530 34.00 -10.64 19.73
C THR A 530 32.64 -10.01 19.47
N VAL A 531 31.84 -10.62 18.59
CA VAL A 531 30.45 -10.24 18.36
C VAL A 531 29.53 -11.27 18.99
N GLU A 532 28.54 -10.79 19.75
CA GLU A 532 27.42 -11.56 20.27
C GLU A 532 26.14 -11.08 19.58
N PHE A 533 25.34 -12.00 19.06
CA PHE A 533 24.09 -11.70 18.38
C PHE A 533 22.96 -12.59 18.92
N THR A 534 21.96 -11.97 19.54
CA THR A 534 20.81 -12.63 20.14
C THR A 534 19.57 -12.39 19.29
N VAL A 535 18.77 -13.43 19.08
CA VAL A 535 17.53 -13.38 18.30
C VAL A 535 16.43 -14.14 19.01
N THR A 536 15.25 -13.54 19.08
CA THR A 536 14.07 -14.12 19.73
C THR A 536 12.90 -14.13 18.76
N ASP A 537 12.16 -15.24 18.69
CA ASP A 537 10.92 -15.33 17.91
C ASP A 537 9.68 -14.79 18.66
N ASN A 538 8.53 -14.76 17.97
CA ASN A 538 7.25 -14.31 18.54
C ASN A 538 6.66 -15.25 19.61
N CYS A 539 7.24 -16.44 19.79
CA CYS A 539 6.91 -17.39 20.85
C CYS A 539 7.95 -17.39 21.99
N GLY A 540 8.91 -16.45 21.99
CA GLY A 540 9.93 -16.31 23.02
C GLY A 540 11.02 -17.38 23.00
N ASN A 541 11.19 -18.14 21.91
CA ASN A 541 12.37 -19.00 21.76
C ASN A 541 13.58 -18.14 21.33
N GLU A 542 14.74 -18.41 21.92
CA GLU A 542 15.93 -17.56 21.78
C GLU A 542 17.15 -18.36 21.29
N THR A 543 17.95 -17.74 20.42
CA THR A 543 19.29 -18.20 20.03
C THR A 543 20.30 -17.09 20.25
N VAL A 544 21.48 -17.45 20.75
CA VAL A 544 22.64 -16.56 20.89
C VAL A 544 23.81 -17.11 20.07
N SER A 545 24.31 -16.31 19.14
CA SER A 545 25.52 -16.58 18.36
C SER A 545 26.70 -15.78 18.94
N ARG A 546 27.86 -16.42 19.11
CA ARG A 546 29.10 -15.77 19.52
C ARG A 546 30.19 -16.07 18.51
N GLU A 547 30.71 -15.02 17.88
CA GLU A 547 31.73 -15.14 16.83
C GLU A 547 32.91 -14.21 17.11
N THR A 548 34.08 -14.55 16.58
CA THR A 548 35.26 -13.67 16.61
C THR A 548 35.65 -13.25 15.20
N PHE A 549 36.15 -12.02 15.07
CA PHE A 549 36.62 -11.46 13.81
C PHE A 549 37.81 -10.52 14.06
N VAL A 550 38.52 -10.17 12.98
CA VAL A 550 39.60 -9.19 12.99
C VAL A 550 39.18 -8.00 12.13
N TRP A 551 39.37 -6.79 12.62
CA TRP A 551 39.11 -5.55 11.89
C TRP A 551 40.22 -4.54 12.10
#